data_AF-W9XLW3-F1
#
_entry.id   AF-W9XLW3-F1
#
_cell.length_a   1.000
_cell.length_b   1.000
_cell.length_c   1.000
_cell.angle_alpha   90.00
_cell.angle_beta   90.00
_cell.angle_gamma   90.00
#
_symmetry.space_group_name_H-M   'P 1'
#
loop_
_entity.id
_entity.type
_entity.pdbx_description
1 polymer ?
#
loop_
_entity_poly.entity_id
_entity_poly.type
_entity_poly.pdbx_seq_one_letter_code
_entity_poly.pdbx_strand_id
1 'polypeptide(L)'
;MAVRSLFSLVSLIILAGGLLFMFFILLAGAVQDSPLNKFYLLQADTGNIPGAPSVSRWSYWNVCGVQNGRTVCGDQHYEDVHPAFPLDPASHRNFGTTVNVPRSFVRHHGYYFYMTRFMFAFMLIALFFGVFALLTGLLALCTRLGSYLSGLLTTIALFFQTIQAALMTAAYVKGRDNFRKNGQAANIGKYAFGFEWAAVACFLISTVLFCMAGSTRREKTPKAKKQGRGFFRGRRSRSTRSRGSFFQEKEYGV
;
A
#
# COMPACT_ATOMS: atom_id res chain seq x y z
N MET A 1 27.99 -1.71 4.64
CA MET A 1 26.83 -2.26 5.39
C MET A 1 25.95 -1.12 5.91
N ALA A 2 26.53 -0.06 6.50
CA ALA A 2 25.81 1.12 6.98
C ALA A 2 24.87 1.77 5.95
N VAL A 3 25.33 2.03 4.72
CA VAL A 3 24.53 2.68 3.67
C VAL A 3 23.27 1.89 3.28
N ARG A 4 23.37 0.56 3.17
CA ARG A 4 22.21 -0.30 2.89
C ARG A 4 21.19 -0.26 4.02
N SER A 5 21.66 -0.43 5.25
CA SER A 5 20.79 -0.44 6.42
C SER A 5 20.10 0.93 6.62
N LEU A 6 20.76 2.03 6.25
CA LEU A 6 20.15 3.35 6.22
C LEU A 6 19.03 3.43 5.18
N PHE A 7 19.26 3.03 3.93
CA PHE A 7 18.20 3.04 2.90
C PHE A 7 17.01 2.16 3.28
N SER A 8 17.25 0.96 3.81
CA SER A 8 16.19 0.06 4.31
C SER A 8 15.43 0.65 5.51
N LEU A 9 16.13 1.36 6.41
CA LEU A 9 15.47 1.98 7.57
C LEU A 9 14.59 3.16 7.16
N VAL A 10 15.11 4.03 6.27
CA VAL A 10 14.35 5.17 5.74
C VAL A 10 13.13 4.67 4.95
N SER A 11 13.28 3.65 4.12
CA SER A 11 12.16 3.09 3.36
C SER A 11 11.09 2.48 4.27
N LEU A 12 11.48 1.86 5.37
CA LEU A 12 10.56 1.34 6.40
C LEU A 12 9.76 2.44 7.08
N ILE A 13 10.43 3.53 7.49
CA ILE A 13 9.75 4.67 8.14
C ILE A 13 8.74 5.30 7.19
N ILE A 14 9.12 5.51 5.93
CA ILE A 14 8.23 6.07 4.90
C ILE A 14 7.06 5.12 4.62
N LEU A 15 7.31 3.82 4.54
CA LEU A 15 6.27 2.80 4.33
C LEU A 15 5.29 2.77 5.49
N ALA A 16 5.78 2.81 6.73
CA ALA A 16 4.96 2.88 7.93
C ALA A 16 4.09 4.14 7.96
N GLY A 17 4.63 5.28 7.54
CA GLY A 17 3.88 6.53 7.38
C GLY A 17 2.74 6.41 6.36
N GLY A 18 3.01 5.81 5.19
CA GLY A 18 1.99 5.54 4.18
C GLY A 18 0.88 4.62 4.68
N LEU A 19 1.24 3.55 5.41
CA LEU A 19 0.27 2.64 6.02
C LEU A 19 -0.59 3.35 7.08
N LEU A 20 0.00 4.21 7.89
CA LEU A 20 -0.71 5.01 8.89
C LEU A 20 -1.74 5.93 8.24
N PHE A 21 -1.40 6.56 7.11
CA PHE A 21 -2.36 7.34 6.31
C PHE A 21 -3.53 6.48 5.83
N MET A 22 -3.26 5.29 5.28
CA MET A 22 -4.31 4.36 4.86
C MET A 22 -5.21 3.96 6.03
N PHE A 23 -4.67 3.68 7.21
CA PHE A 23 -5.45 3.37 8.41
C PHE A 23 -6.35 4.53 8.84
N PHE A 24 -5.88 5.78 8.79
CA PHE A 24 -6.72 6.94 9.13
C PHE A 24 -7.93 7.08 8.22
N ILE A 25 -7.76 6.85 6.92
CA ILE A 25 -8.86 6.88 5.95
C ILE A 25 -9.76 5.67 6.15
N LEU A 26 -9.17 4.48 6.33
CA LEU A 26 -9.92 3.24 6.48
C LEU A 26 -10.75 3.24 7.76
N LEU A 27 -10.29 3.78 8.88
CA LEU A 27 -11.07 3.80 10.14
C LEU A 27 -12.05 4.97 10.22
N ALA A 28 -12.00 5.91 9.28
CA ALA A 28 -12.92 7.05 9.22
C ALA A 28 -14.38 6.57 9.11
N GLY A 29 -15.26 7.05 9.99
CA GLY A 29 -16.69 6.68 10.01
C GLY A 29 -17.03 5.42 10.79
N ALA A 30 -16.08 4.49 10.97
CA ALA A 30 -16.24 3.36 11.90
C ALA A 30 -15.98 3.76 13.37
N VAL A 31 -15.10 4.75 13.57
CA VAL A 31 -14.77 5.28 14.90
C VAL A 31 -15.23 6.73 15.00
N GLN A 32 -16.01 7.03 16.05
CA GLN A 32 -16.61 8.35 16.26
C GLN A 32 -15.71 9.32 17.07
N ASP A 33 -14.60 8.82 17.60
CA ASP A 33 -13.66 9.61 18.40
C ASP A 33 -12.68 10.44 17.55
N SER A 34 -12.16 11.51 18.16
CA SER A 34 -11.10 12.32 17.56
C SER A 34 -9.77 11.56 17.58
N PRO A 35 -8.95 11.60 16.52
CA PRO A 35 -9.06 12.48 15.34
C PRO A 35 -9.85 11.91 14.16
N LEU A 36 -10.33 10.66 14.24
CA LEU A 36 -10.89 9.93 13.10
C LEU A 36 -12.22 10.51 12.60
N ASN A 37 -13.00 11.12 13.49
CA ASN A 37 -14.23 11.84 13.17
C ASN A 37 -14.06 13.12 12.32
N LYS A 38 -12.83 13.46 11.92
CA LYS A 38 -12.54 14.56 10.99
C LYS A 38 -12.32 14.08 9.56
N PHE A 39 -12.09 12.78 9.36
CA PHE A 39 -11.84 12.19 8.06
C PHE A 39 -13.15 11.73 7.43
N TYR A 40 -13.29 11.96 6.12
CA TYR A 40 -14.42 11.56 5.30
C TYR A 40 -13.98 11.62 3.84
N LEU A 41 -14.72 10.95 2.95
CA LEU A 41 -14.40 10.90 1.51
C LEU A 41 -15.14 12.01 0.76
N LEU A 42 -16.43 12.19 1.05
CA LEU A 42 -17.28 13.22 0.48
C LEU A 42 -18.18 13.81 1.56
N GLN A 43 -18.41 15.11 1.51
CA GLN A 43 -19.43 15.81 2.27
C GLN A 43 -20.37 16.50 1.29
N ALA A 44 -21.68 16.39 1.50
CA ALA A 44 -22.68 17.11 0.70
C ALA A 44 -23.84 17.61 1.57
N ASP A 45 -24.42 18.74 1.19
CA ASP A 45 -25.70 19.23 1.70
C ASP A 45 -26.83 18.36 1.16
N THR A 46 -27.50 17.69 2.07
CA THR A 46 -28.54 16.71 1.80
C THR A 46 -29.85 17.06 2.49
N GLY A 47 -29.98 18.25 3.08
CA GLY A 47 -31.17 18.65 3.84
C GLY A 47 -32.47 18.68 3.03
N ASN A 48 -32.38 18.79 1.71
CA ASN A 48 -33.52 18.74 0.80
C ASN A 48 -33.86 17.32 0.32
N ILE A 49 -33.10 16.30 0.72
CA ILE A 49 -33.36 14.89 0.40
C ILE A 49 -34.14 14.27 1.57
N PRO A 50 -35.37 13.76 1.35
CA PRO A 50 -36.15 13.13 2.41
C PRO A 50 -35.39 11.96 3.06
N GLY A 51 -35.35 11.93 4.39
CA GLY A 51 -34.68 10.87 5.17
C GLY A 51 -33.16 11.01 5.30
N ALA A 52 -32.54 12.00 4.68
CA ALA A 52 -31.13 12.31 4.83
C ALA A 52 -30.90 13.35 5.96
N PRO A 53 -29.72 13.38 6.59
CA PRO A 53 -29.36 14.48 7.49
C PRO A 53 -29.18 15.78 6.69
N SER A 54 -29.08 16.92 7.37
CA SER A 54 -28.83 18.21 6.71
C SER A 54 -27.52 18.22 5.92
N VAL A 55 -26.47 17.61 6.48
CA VAL A 55 -25.18 17.42 5.82
C VAL A 55 -24.75 15.97 6.01
N SER A 56 -24.51 15.27 4.90
CA SER A 56 -24.02 13.90 4.90
C SER A 56 -22.52 13.85 4.63
N ARG A 57 -21.83 12.94 5.33
CA ARG A 57 -20.44 12.54 5.08
C ARG A 57 -20.35 11.06 4.75
N TRP A 58 -19.80 10.74 3.60
CA TRP A 58 -19.53 9.37 3.17
C TRP A 58 -18.16 8.91 3.66
N SER A 59 -18.12 7.69 4.18
CA SER A 59 -16.91 6.96 4.54
C SER A 59 -16.84 5.63 3.79
N TYR A 60 -15.88 4.77 4.14
CA TYR A 60 -15.85 3.39 3.65
C TYR A 60 -16.94 2.49 4.26
N TRP A 61 -17.56 2.94 5.35
CA TRP A 61 -18.44 2.11 6.17
C TRP A 61 -19.88 2.55 6.19
N ASN A 62 -20.14 3.85 6.06
CA ASN A 62 -21.43 4.44 6.33
C ASN A 62 -21.53 5.86 5.78
N VAL A 63 -22.73 6.43 5.94
CA VAL A 63 -23.01 7.85 5.78
C VAL A 63 -23.44 8.40 7.12
N CYS A 64 -22.82 9.48 7.57
CA CYS A 64 -23.17 10.08 8.85
C CYS A 64 -23.41 11.58 8.74
N GLY A 65 -24.11 12.14 9.73
CA GLY A 65 -24.31 13.56 9.90
C GLY A 65 -23.05 14.34 10.27
N VAL A 66 -23.20 15.66 10.37
CA VAL A 66 -22.13 16.57 10.81
C VAL A 66 -22.62 17.45 11.96
N GLN A 67 -21.85 17.49 13.04
CA GLN A 67 -22.07 18.39 14.17
C GLN A 67 -20.75 19.08 14.55
N ASN A 68 -20.74 20.40 14.66
CA ASN A 68 -19.53 21.19 14.99
C ASN A 68 -18.31 20.86 14.11
N GLY A 69 -18.56 20.58 12.82
CA GLY A 69 -17.53 20.20 11.85
C GLY A 69 -16.98 18.77 11.98
N ARG A 70 -17.50 17.97 12.92
CA ARG A 70 -17.12 16.57 13.15
C ARG A 70 -18.21 15.63 12.65
N THR A 71 -17.80 14.43 12.24
CA THR A 71 -18.70 13.38 11.81
C THR A 71 -19.37 12.78 13.04
N VAL A 72 -20.69 12.73 13.04
CA VAL A 72 -21.51 12.16 14.12
C VAL A 72 -22.54 11.24 13.47
N CYS A 73 -22.53 9.98 13.88
CA CYS A 73 -23.46 8.96 13.40
C CYS A 73 -24.52 8.76 14.48
N GLY A 74 -25.80 8.73 14.10
CA GLY A 74 -26.91 8.33 14.96
C GLY A 74 -27.33 6.89 14.72
N ASP A 75 -28.63 6.65 14.82
CA ASP A 75 -29.25 5.30 14.78
C ASP A 75 -29.95 5.00 13.43
N GLN A 76 -29.63 5.73 12.36
CA GLN A 76 -30.22 5.46 11.05
C GLN A 76 -29.56 4.25 10.38
N HIS A 77 -30.31 3.50 9.58
CA HIS A 77 -29.80 2.28 8.90
C HIS A 77 -28.58 2.53 7.98
N TYR A 78 -28.40 3.74 7.47
CA TYR A 78 -27.26 4.12 6.64
C TYR A 78 -26.04 4.61 7.45
N GLU A 79 -26.23 4.82 8.76
CA GLU A 79 -25.19 5.18 9.73
C GLU A 79 -24.52 3.94 10.33
N ASP A 80 -25.16 2.77 10.22
CA ASP A 80 -24.62 1.48 10.62
C ASP A 80 -23.33 1.12 9.84
N VAL A 81 -22.34 0.62 10.56
CA VAL A 81 -21.02 0.30 10.01
C VAL A 81 -21.10 -0.95 9.13
N HIS A 82 -20.96 -0.76 7.82
CA HIS A 82 -20.98 -1.85 6.83
C HIS A 82 -19.81 -1.76 5.85
N PRO A 83 -19.02 -2.85 5.66
CA PRO A 83 -17.87 -2.81 4.75
C PRO A 83 -18.30 -2.52 3.31
N ALA A 84 -17.42 -1.81 2.60
CA ALA A 84 -17.62 -1.43 1.20
C ALA A 84 -18.94 -0.67 1.00
N PHE A 85 -19.17 0.38 1.80
CA PHE A 85 -20.37 1.20 1.70
C PHE A 85 -20.38 1.99 0.39
N PRO A 86 -21.45 1.91 -0.43
CA PRO A 86 -21.46 2.55 -1.73
C PRO A 86 -21.87 4.03 -1.64
N LEU A 87 -21.28 4.86 -2.52
CA LEU A 87 -21.77 6.21 -2.78
C LEU A 87 -23.04 6.13 -3.63
N ASP A 88 -24.18 5.86 -3.01
CA ASP A 88 -25.40 5.63 -3.75
C ASP A 88 -26.64 6.20 -3.07
N PRO A 89 -26.81 7.53 -3.10
CA PRO A 89 -27.86 8.21 -2.35
C PRO A 89 -29.28 7.73 -2.68
N ALA A 90 -29.51 7.27 -3.92
CA ALA A 90 -30.82 6.82 -4.38
C ALA A 90 -31.18 5.41 -3.90
N SER A 91 -30.19 4.63 -3.50
CA SER A 91 -30.37 3.25 -3.07
C SER A 91 -31.01 3.17 -1.69
N HIS A 92 -31.71 2.06 -1.41
CA HIS A 92 -32.21 1.71 -0.06
C HIS A 92 -31.09 1.56 0.98
N ARG A 93 -29.83 1.50 0.54
CA ARG A 93 -28.66 1.44 1.44
C ARG A 93 -28.25 2.81 1.97
N ASN A 94 -28.66 3.89 1.30
CA ASN A 94 -28.45 5.27 1.73
C ASN A 94 -29.81 5.87 2.11
N PHE A 95 -30.42 6.69 1.25
CA PHE A 95 -31.64 7.43 1.62
C PHE A 95 -32.93 6.78 1.11
N GLY A 96 -32.84 5.79 0.20
CA GLY A 96 -34.02 5.07 -0.30
C GLY A 96 -35.02 5.93 -1.07
N THR A 97 -34.59 7.05 -1.63
CA THR A 97 -35.45 8.00 -2.36
C THR A 97 -34.77 8.51 -3.63
N THR A 98 -35.57 8.90 -4.62
CA THR A 98 -35.07 9.60 -5.82
C THR A 98 -35.38 11.10 -5.78
N VAL A 99 -36.15 11.54 -4.78
CA VAL A 99 -36.57 12.93 -4.61
C VAL A 99 -35.38 13.78 -4.23
N ASN A 100 -35.08 14.81 -5.04
CA ASN A 100 -33.96 15.74 -4.87
C ASN A 100 -32.56 15.10 -4.86
N VAL A 101 -32.44 13.81 -5.17
CA VAL A 101 -31.15 13.16 -5.43
C VAL A 101 -30.67 13.54 -6.83
N PRO A 102 -29.39 13.90 -7.03
CA PRO A 102 -28.88 14.22 -8.36
C PRO A 102 -29.17 13.10 -9.37
N ARG A 103 -29.77 13.45 -10.52
CA ARG A 103 -30.20 12.48 -11.55
C ARG A 103 -29.10 11.53 -12.00
N SER A 104 -27.83 11.94 -11.94
CA SER A 104 -26.69 11.10 -12.25
C SER A 104 -26.57 9.87 -11.35
N PHE A 105 -26.88 9.99 -10.05
CA PHE A 105 -26.87 8.86 -9.12
C PHE A 105 -28.04 7.90 -9.39
N VAL A 106 -29.21 8.44 -9.78
CA VAL A 106 -30.38 7.62 -10.14
C VAL A 106 -30.13 6.86 -11.44
N ARG A 107 -29.67 7.54 -12.49
CA ARG A 107 -29.47 6.95 -13.84
C ARG A 107 -28.24 6.05 -13.92
N HIS A 108 -27.18 6.36 -13.16
CA HIS A 108 -25.91 5.64 -13.20
C HIS A 108 -25.57 5.03 -11.83
N HIS A 109 -26.58 4.53 -11.10
CA HIS A 109 -26.44 3.88 -9.80
C HIS A 109 -25.34 2.79 -9.83
N GLY A 110 -25.34 1.93 -10.85
CA GLY A 110 -24.33 0.88 -11.01
C GLY A 110 -22.89 1.39 -11.08
N TYR A 111 -22.66 2.54 -11.73
CA TYR A 111 -21.32 3.14 -11.81
C TYR A 111 -20.78 3.47 -10.42
N TYR A 112 -21.55 4.21 -9.62
CA TYR A 112 -21.09 4.61 -8.30
C TYR A 112 -20.98 3.42 -7.34
N PHE A 113 -21.97 2.52 -7.37
CA PHE A 113 -21.97 1.30 -6.58
C PHE A 113 -20.71 0.46 -6.81
N TYR A 114 -20.37 0.15 -8.06
CA TYR A 114 -19.19 -0.67 -8.35
C TYR A 114 -17.89 0.08 -8.07
N MET A 115 -17.77 1.34 -8.48
CA MET A 115 -16.54 2.12 -8.30
C MET A 115 -16.12 2.23 -6.83
N THR A 116 -17.05 2.53 -5.92
CA THR A 116 -16.72 2.67 -4.50
C THR A 116 -16.47 1.33 -3.81
N ARG A 117 -17.12 0.24 -4.24
CA ARG A 117 -16.89 -1.10 -3.68
C ARG A 117 -15.55 -1.69 -4.12
N PHE A 118 -15.21 -1.56 -5.39
CA PHE A 118 -13.90 -2.00 -5.88
C PHE A 118 -12.78 -1.15 -5.29
N MET A 119 -12.99 0.16 -5.10
CA MET A 119 -12.05 1.01 -4.38
C MET A 119 -11.78 0.49 -2.96
N PHE A 120 -12.79 0.04 -2.21
CA PHE A 120 -12.58 -0.56 -0.88
C PHE A 120 -11.81 -1.88 -0.96
N ALA A 121 -12.12 -2.74 -1.94
CA ALA A 121 -11.36 -3.98 -2.13
C ALA A 121 -9.87 -3.71 -2.41
N PHE A 122 -9.56 -2.77 -3.31
CA PHE A 122 -8.18 -2.41 -3.61
C PHE A 122 -7.45 -1.75 -2.44
N MET A 123 -8.14 -0.95 -1.61
CA MET A 123 -7.61 -0.44 -0.34
C MET A 123 -7.13 -1.60 0.56
N LEU A 124 -7.95 -2.64 0.74
CA LEU A 124 -7.57 -3.79 1.59
C LEU A 124 -6.42 -4.61 1.00
N ILE A 125 -6.40 -4.81 -0.31
CA ILE A 125 -5.31 -5.53 -0.98
C ILE A 125 -4.00 -4.75 -0.84
N ALA A 126 -4.02 -3.44 -1.10
CA ALA A 126 -2.85 -2.58 -0.93
C ALA A 126 -2.34 -2.59 0.52
N LEU A 127 -3.26 -2.49 1.49
CA LEU A 127 -2.94 -2.52 2.91
C LEU A 127 -2.30 -3.85 3.30
N PHE A 128 -2.86 -4.98 2.85
CA PHE A 128 -2.32 -6.32 3.09
C PHE A 128 -0.87 -6.41 2.62
N PHE A 129 -0.61 -6.13 1.34
CA PHE A 129 0.75 -6.22 0.79
C PHE A 129 1.69 -5.21 1.44
N GLY A 130 1.22 -4.01 1.79
CA GLY A 130 2.01 -3.00 2.48
C GLY A 130 2.42 -3.43 3.89
N VAL A 131 1.53 -4.05 4.67
CA VAL A 131 1.85 -4.58 6.00
C VAL A 131 2.88 -5.71 5.90
N PHE A 132 2.70 -6.65 4.96
CA PHE A 132 3.70 -7.71 4.74
C PHE A 132 5.04 -7.15 4.23
N ALA A 133 5.01 -6.10 3.41
CA ALA A 133 6.23 -5.39 3.00
C ALA A 133 6.94 -4.76 4.21
N LEU A 134 6.20 -4.20 5.17
CA LEU A 134 6.75 -3.63 6.40
C LEU A 134 7.40 -4.71 7.27
N LEU A 135 6.72 -5.83 7.50
CA LEU A 135 7.23 -6.95 8.30
C LEU A 135 8.48 -7.58 7.66
N THR A 136 8.44 -7.84 6.36
CA THR A 136 9.62 -8.35 5.63
C THR A 136 10.75 -7.32 5.57
N GLY A 137 10.42 -6.02 5.58
CA GLY A 137 11.39 -4.94 5.55
C GLY A 137 12.25 -4.89 6.82
N LEU A 138 11.70 -5.30 7.97
CA LEU A 138 12.49 -5.49 9.19
C LEU A 138 13.60 -6.53 8.99
N LEU A 139 13.32 -7.60 8.24
CA LEU A 139 14.33 -8.62 7.85
C LEU A 139 15.32 -8.08 6.81
N ALA A 140 14.92 -7.08 6.01
CA ALA A 140 15.76 -6.41 5.01
C ALA A 140 16.89 -5.57 5.63
N LEU A 141 16.79 -5.18 6.91
CA LEU A 141 17.89 -4.52 7.62
C LEU A 141 19.13 -5.42 7.69
N CYS A 142 18.90 -6.73 7.86
CA CYS A 142 19.94 -7.74 8.03
C CYS A 142 20.31 -8.41 6.70
N THR A 143 19.35 -8.66 5.81
CA THR A 143 19.54 -9.52 4.63
C THR A 143 19.29 -8.81 3.30
N ARG A 144 20.00 -9.24 2.23
CA ARG A 144 19.74 -8.73 0.87
C ARG A 144 18.45 -9.27 0.28
N LEU A 145 18.14 -10.53 0.58
CA LEU A 145 16.94 -11.19 0.10
C LEU A 145 15.69 -10.48 0.65
N GLY A 146 15.74 -10.05 1.93
CA GLY A 146 14.70 -9.21 2.52
C GLY A 146 14.48 -7.92 1.72
N SER A 147 15.54 -7.20 1.32
CA SER A 147 15.38 -5.97 0.54
C SER A 147 14.64 -6.18 -0.78
N TYR A 148 14.94 -7.25 -1.52
CA TYR A 148 14.24 -7.55 -2.78
C TYR A 148 12.80 -8.00 -2.55
N LEU A 149 12.56 -8.84 -1.54
CA LEU A 149 11.21 -9.30 -1.20
C LEU A 149 10.32 -8.14 -0.75
N SER A 150 10.81 -7.29 0.14
CA SER A 150 10.10 -6.09 0.60
C SER A 150 9.86 -5.10 -0.53
N GLY A 151 10.85 -4.90 -1.41
CA GLY A 151 10.68 -4.08 -2.61
C GLY A 151 9.58 -4.61 -3.54
N LEU A 152 9.53 -5.93 -3.77
CA LEU A 152 8.48 -6.57 -4.56
C LEU A 152 7.10 -6.39 -3.93
N LEU A 153 6.96 -6.69 -2.65
CA LEU A 153 5.69 -6.52 -1.92
C LEU A 153 5.23 -5.05 -1.90
N THR A 154 6.16 -4.11 -1.70
CA THR A 154 5.86 -2.67 -1.75
C THR A 154 5.42 -2.25 -3.16
N THR A 155 6.00 -2.81 -4.22
CA THR A 155 5.59 -2.54 -5.60
C THR A 155 4.16 -3.03 -5.87
N ILE A 156 3.82 -4.23 -5.39
CA ILE A 156 2.45 -4.77 -5.50
C ILE A 156 1.47 -3.88 -4.71
N ALA A 157 1.83 -3.50 -3.49
CA ALA A 157 1.03 -2.58 -2.67
C ALA A 157 0.82 -1.24 -3.39
N LEU A 158 1.87 -0.64 -3.95
CA LEU A 158 1.84 0.59 -4.72
C LEU A 158 0.89 0.51 -5.92
N PHE A 159 0.91 -0.60 -6.66
CA PHE A 159 0.04 -0.80 -7.82
C PHE A 159 -1.44 -0.72 -7.42
N PHE A 160 -1.84 -1.50 -6.41
CA PHE A 160 -3.22 -1.48 -5.92
C PHE A 160 -3.60 -0.16 -5.24
N GLN A 161 -2.67 0.45 -4.51
CA GLN A 161 -2.87 1.75 -3.87
C GLN A 161 -3.13 2.85 -4.91
N THR A 162 -2.41 2.81 -6.04
CA THR A 162 -2.61 3.77 -7.13
C THR A 162 -3.96 3.59 -7.81
N ILE A 163 -4.39 2.35 -8.04
CA ILE A 163 -5.72 2.04 -8.59
C ILE A 163 -6.81 2.54 -7.63
N GLN A 164 -6.68 2.24 -6.34
CA GLN A 164 -7.62 2.71 -5.33
C GLN A 164 -7.71 4.24 -5.32
N ALA A 165 -6.58 4.95 -5.33
CA ALA A 165 -6.54 6.41 -5.27
C ALA A 165 -7.19 7.04 -6.52
N ALA A 166 -6.95 6.44 -7.69
CA ALA A 166 -7.58 6.84 -8.94
C ALA A 166 -9.10 6.62 -8.91
N LEU A 167 -9.58 5.46 -8.43
CA LEU A 167 -11.01 5.15 -8.32
C LEU A 167 -11.71 6.06 -7.30
N MET A 168 -11.08 6.31 -6.14
CA MET A 168 -11.57 7.25 -5.14
C MET A 168 -11.73 8.63 -5.74
N THR A 169 -10.71 9.09 -6.48
CA THR A 169 -10.75 10.38 -7.15
C THR A 169 -11.85 10.44 -8.19
N ALA A 170 -11.97 9.44 -9.07
CA ALA A 170 -12.99 9.41 -10.10
C ALA A 170 -14.42 9.39 -9.52
N ALA A 171 -14.69 8.52 -8.54
CA ALA A 171 -16.02 8.36 -7.96
C ALA A 171 -16.46 9.59 -7.17
N TYR A 172 -15.63 10.06 -6.24
CA TYR A 172 -16.05 11.12 -5.30
C TYR A 172 -15.89 12.53 -5.86
N VAL A 173 -14.95 12.79 -6.78
CA VAL A 173 -14.91 14.09 -7.48
C VAL A 173 -16.12 14.23 -8.39
N LYS A 174 -16.45 13.18 -9.17
CA LYS A 174 -17.65 13.18 -10.00
C LYS A 174 -18.93 13.24 -9.16
N GLY A 175 -18.95 12.54 -8.03
CA GLY A 175 -20.04 12.60 -7.06
C GLY A 175 -20.26 14.01 -6.51
N ARG A 176 -19.20 14.68 -6.04
CA ARG A 176 -19.21 16.08 -5.61
C ARG A 176 -19.77 17.00 -6.69
N ASP A 177 -19.31 16.84 -7.93
CA ASP A 177 -19.73 17.70 -9.02
C ASP A 177 -21.19 17.49 -9.39
N ASN A 178 -21.74 16.27 -9.24
CA ASN A 178 -23.17 16.03 -9.40
C ASN A 178 -24.01 16.73 -8.33
N PHE A 179 -23.60 16.67 -7.06
CA PHE A 179 -24.28 17.39 -5.99
C PHE A 179 -24.25 18.91 -6.25
N ARG A 180 -23.09 19.46 -6.61
CA ARG A 180 -22.95 20.89 -6.95
C ARG A 180 -23.82 21.31 -8.13
N LYS A 181 -23.87 20.50 -9.19
CA LYS A 181 -24.74 20.75 -10.35
C LYS A 181 -26.22 20.68 -10.02
N ASN A 182 -26.58 19.98 -8.95
CA ASN A 182 -27.95 19.88 -8.43
C ASN A 182 -28.28 20.98 -7.40
N GLY A 183 -27.43 22.00 -7.25
CA GLY A 183 -27.63 23.11 -6.31
C GLY A 183 -27.23 22.81 -4.86
N GLN A 184 -26.59 21.67 -4.60
CA GLN A 184 -26.19 21.25 -3.26
C GLN A 184 -24.71 21.53 -3.01
N ALA A 185 -24.39 22.18 -1.89
CA ALA A 185 -23.00 22.41 -1.51
C ALA A 185 -22.30 21.08 -1.21
N ALA A 186 -21.26 20.74 -1.97
CA ALA A 186 -20.51 19.49 -1.75
C ALA A 186 -19.00 19.71 -1.81
N ASN A 187 -18.26 18.98 -0.98
CA ASN A 187 -16.80 19.05 -0.87
C ASN A 187 -16.21 17.65 -0.67
N ILE A 188 -15.09 17.37 -1.33
CA ILE A 188 -14.31 16.17 -1.01
C ILE A 188 -13.55 16.35 0.30
N GLY A 189 -13.29 15.26 1.00
CA GLY A 189 -12.49 15.29 2.22
C GLY A 189 -11.03 15.57 1.92
N LYS A 190 -10.61 16.82 2.13
CA LYS A 190 -9.23 17.29 1.87
C LYS A 190 -8.16 16.40 2.52
N TYR A 191 -8.41 15.94 3.74
CA TYR A 191 -7.47 15.09 4.47
C TYR A 191 -7.41 13.68 3.89
N ALA A 192 -8.55 13.05 3.62
CA ALA A 192 -8.58 11.71 3.05
C ALA A 192 -7.90 11.67 1.68
N PHE A 193 -8.24 12.62 0.81
CA PHE A 193 -7.61 12.73 -0.51
C PHE A 193 -6.11 13.04 -0.44
N GLY A 194 -5.70 13.93 0.47
CA GLY A 194 -4.28 14.23 0.68
C GLY A 194 -3.51 13.02 1.19
N PHE A 195 -4.05 12.30 2.17
CA PHE A 195 -3.46 11.11 2.75
C PHE A 195 -3.40 9.94 1.76
N GLU A 196 -4.40 9.79 0.89
CA GLU A 196 -4.42 8.72 -0.11
C GLU A 196 -3.28 8.87 -1.13
N TRP A 197 -3.14 10.08 -1.70
CA TRP A 197 -2.07 10.38 -2.65
C TRP A 197 -0.70 10.47 -1.96
N ALA A 198 -0.65 10.91 -0.69
CA ALA A 198 0.57 10.84 0.11
C ALA A 198 1.00 9.39 0.33
N ALA A 199 0.08 8.46 0.58
CA ALA A 199 0.39 7.04 0.70
C ALA A 199 0.95 6.46 -0.61
N VAL A 200 0.39 6.83 -1.77
CA VAL A 200 0.96 6.49 -3.09
C VAL A 200 2.41 6.98 -3.19
N ALA A 201 2.67 8.24 -2.86
CA ALA A 201 4.02 8.82 -2.90
C ALA A 201 4.99 8.11 -1.94
N CYS A 202 4.54 7.82 -0.71
CA CYS A 202 5.32 7.05 0.26
C CYS A 202 5.68 5.67 -0.28
N PHE A 203 4.72 4.93 -0.84
CA PHE A 203 4.96 3.58 -1.38
C PHE A 203 5.87 3.60 -2.59
N LEU A 204 5.78 4.64 -3.44
CA LEU A 204 6.68 4.84 -4.57
C LEU A 204 8.11 5.08 -4.10
N ILE A 205 8.31 6.00 -3.16
CA ILE A 205 9.63 6.32 -2.61
C ILE A 205 10.22 5.08 -1.90
N SER A 206 9.44 4.40 -1.07
CA SER A 206 9.85 3.17 -0.38
C SER A 206 10.26 2.08 -1.37
N THR A 207 9.51 1.90 -2.46
CA THR A 207 9.87 0.96 -3.53
C THR A 207 11.25 1.25 -4.10
N VAL A 208 11.50 2.50 -4.50
CA VAL A 208 12.79 2.93 -5.06
C VAL A 208 13.93 2.70 -4.06
N LEU A 209 13.73 3.08 -2.80
CA LEU A 209 14.74 2.92 -1.75
C LEU A 209 15.03 1.44 -1.43
N PHE A 210 14.02 0.57 -1.41
CA PHE A 210 14.24 -0.87 -1.24
C PHE A 210 15.02 -1.48 -2.41
N CYS A 211 14.73 -1.06 -3.65
CA CYS A 211 15.51 -1.48 -4.82
C CYS A 211 16.97 -1.01 -4.74
N MET A 212 17.22 0.23 -4.30
CA MET A 212 18.57 0.76 -4.07
C MET A 212 19.31 0.02 -2.94
N ALA A 213 18.61 -0.33 -1.85
CA ALA A 213 19.18 -1.13 -0.78
C ALA A 213 19.59 -2.54 -1.25
N GLY A 214 18.78 -3.15 -2.14
CA GLY A 214 19.09 -4.45 -2.75
C GLY A 214 20.29 -4.42 -3.70
N SER A 215 20.42 -3.35 -4.50
CA SER A 215 21.48 -3.19 -5.51
C SER A 215 22.83 -2.77 -4.92
N THR A 216 22.84 -2.12 -3.75
CA THR A 216 24.08 -1.66 -3.09
C THR A 216 25.03 -2.85 -2.85
N ARG A 217 26.21 -2.81 -3.49
CA ARG A 217 27.24 -3.86 -3.35
C ARG A 217 27.75 -3.87 -1.91
N ARG A 218 27.87 -5.05 -1.30
CA ARG A 218 28.68 -5.19 -0.08
C ARG A 218 30.09 -4.79 -0.52
N GLU A 219 30.57 -3.63 -0.10
CA GLU A 219 32.00 -3.34 -0.17
C GLU A 219 32.68 -4.55 0.43
N LYS A 220 33.41 -5.29 -0.40
CA LYS A 220 34.39 -6.22 0.11
C LYS A 220 35.36 -5.27 0.82
N THR A 221 35.26 -5.16 2.14
CA THR A 221 36.40 -4.71 2.94
C THR A 221 37.58 -5.44 2.31
N PRO A 222 38.60 -4.74 1.77
CA PRO A 222 39.77 -5.44 1.26
C PRO A 222 40.16 -6.32 2.43
N LYS A 223 40.06 -7.65 2.26
CA LYS A 223 40.63 -8.58 3.23
C LYS A 223 42.02 -8.03 3.39
N ALA A 224 42.35 -7.48 4.56
CA ALA A 224 43.69 -7.06 4.86
C ALA A 224 44.51 -8.26 4.43
N LYS A 225 45.28 -8.11 3.34
CA LYS A 225 46.28 -9.10 2.98
C LYS A 225 47.03 -9.22 4.28
N LYS A 226 46.91 -10.37 4.95
CA LYS A 226 47.84 -10.75 5.99
C LYS A 226 49.19 -10.61 5.30
N GLN A 227 49.84 -9.47 5.49
CA GLN A 227 51.22 -9.24 5.15
C GLN A 227 52.02 -9.96 6.24
N GLY A 228 51.78 -11.26 6.38
CA GLY A 228 52.75 -12.16 6.97
C GLY A 228 53.87 -12.22 5.96
N ARG A 229 54.89 -11.36 6.15
CA ARG A 229 56.22 -11.54 5.57
C ARG A 229 56.78 -12.86 6.13
N GLY A 230 56.29 -13.98 5.62
CA GLY A 230 56.83 -15.31 5.83
C GLY A 230 57.87 -15.58 4.76
N PHE A 231 59.12 -15.29 5.11
CA PHE A 231 60.34 -15.44 4.33
C PHE A 231 60.71 -16.92 4.10
N PHE A 232 59.83 -17.73 3.49
CA PHE A 232 60.19 -19.11 3.14
C PHE A 232 59.90 -19.44 1.68
N ARG A 233 61.00 -19.37 0.93
CA ARG A 233 61.24 -19.74 -0.46
C ARG A 233 60.94 -21.23 -0.66
N GLY A 234 59.73 -21.55 -1.14
CA GLY A 234 59.34 -22.89 -1.56
C GLY A 234 60.09 -23.32 -2.82
N ARG A 235 61.20 -24.04 -2.62
CA ARG A 235 61.98 -24.74 -3.63
C ARG A 235 61.07 -25.79 -4.30
N ARG A 236 60.78 -25.64 -5.59
CA ARG A 236 60.10 -26.67 -6.40
C ARG A 236 60.95 -27.95 -6.36
N SER A 237 60.45 -28.98 -5.68
CA SER A 237 60.94 -30.35 -5.82
C SER A 237 60.09 -31.05 -6.88
N ARG A 238 60.71 -31.33 -8.03
CA ARG A 238 60.18 -32.27 -9.03
C ARG A 238 60.33 -33.68 -8.46
N SER A 239 59.23 -34.38 -8.22
CA SER A 239 59.23 -35.84 -8.11
C SER A 239 58.37 -36.43 -9.22
N THR A 240 59.03 -36.95 -10.23
CA THR A 240 58.47 -37.86 -11.24
C THR A 240 58.28 -39.23 -10.61
N ARG A 241 57.03 -39.69 -10.48
CA ARG A 241 56.68 -41.05 -10.09
C ARG A 241 55.50 -41.55 -10.93
N SER A 242 55.79 -42.49 -11.83
CA SER A 242 54.85 -43.34 -12.60
C SER A 242 55.69 -43.93 -13.75
N ARG A 243 55.80 -45.22 -14.03
CA ARG A 243 55.10 -46.45 -13.63
C ARG A 243 56.02 -47.61 -14.06
N GLY A 244 56.12 -48.66 -13.25
CA GLY A 244 56.74 -49.92 -13.65
C GLY A 244 55.75 -50.78 -14.45
N SER A 245 56.26 -51.45 -15.49
CA SER A 245 55.62 -52.58 -16.15
C SER A 245 56.72 -53.54 -16.60
N PHE A 246 56.99 -54.57 -15.79
CA PHE A 246 57.69 -55.77 -16.24
C PHE A 246 56.63 -56.71 -16.81
N PHE A 247 56.64 -56.92 -18.12
CA PHE A 247 56.06 -58.09 -18.74
C PHE A 247 57.18 -59.10 -18.94
N GLN A 248 57.00 -60.26 -18.33
CA GLN A 248 57.90 -61.40 -18.38
C GLN A 248 57.54 -62.22 -19.63
N GLU A 249 58.53 -62.37 -20.49
CA GLU A 249 58.51 -63.12 -21.74
C GLU A 249 58.33 -64.62 -21.44
N LYS A 250 57.33 -65.24 -22.09
CA LYS A 250 57.22 -66.69 -22.22
C LYS A 250 57.42 -67.00 -23.69
N GLU A 251 58.50 -67.68 -24.02
CA GLU A 251 58.58 -68.43 -25.28
C GLU A 251 59.26 -69.78 -24.99
N TYR A 252 58.41 -70.82 -24.97
CA TYR A 252 58.82 -72.20 -25.19
C TYR A 252 58.52 -72.48 -26.67
N GLY A 253 59.54 -72.88 -27.42
CA GLY A 253 59.42 -73.39 -28.77
C GLY A 253 60.43 -74.50 -28.98
N VAL A 254 59.91 -75.71 -29.13
CA VAL A 254 60.57 -76.91 -29.66
C VAL A 254 60.95 -76.69 -31.11
#